data_AF-A0A8X6I2F5-F1
#
_entry.id   AF-A0A8X6I2F5-F1
#
_cell.length_a   1.000
_cell.length_b   1.000
_cell.length_c   1.000
_cell.angle_alpha   90.00
_cell.angle_beta   90.00
_cell.angle_gamma   90.00
#
_symmetry.space_group_name_H-M   'P 1'
#
loop_
_entity.id
_entity.type
_entity.pdbx_description
1 polymer ?
#
loop_
_entity_poly.entity_id
_entity_poly.type
_entity_poly.pdbx_seq_one_letter_code
_entity_poly.pdbx_strand_id
1 'polypeptide(L)'
;MNEISVDLKQHLYIWLKSLPFLKHRNLRREFSDANLIAKLVNFFMPKLALENAYPPCMSMTKKVDNWTRLNSKVLSHLGLNLSKENIEDLASSKVNVTEKFLLKLAIVLYSINQEQIKEAISQLKKTGG
;
A
#
# COMPACT_ATOMS: atom_id res chain seq x y z
N MET A 1 9.16 -20.52 -9.74
CA MET A 1 7.70 -20.46 -9.52
C MET A 1 7.37 -19.05 -9.04
N ASN A 2 7.22 -18.06 -9.94
CA ASN A 2 7.43 -16.64 -9.60
C ASN A 2 6.32 -15.66 -10.05
N GLU A 3 5.18 -16.15 -10.52
CA GLU A 3 4.07 -15.29 -10.98
C GLU A 3 2.84 -15.45 -10.11
N ILE A 4 2.12 -14.35 -9.91
CA ILE A 4 0.81 -14.35 -9.24
C ILE A 4 -0.19 -14.96 -10.23
N SER A 5 -1.13 -15.79 -9.75
CA SER A 5 -2.18 -16.33 -10.61
C SER A 5 -2.98 -15.20 -11.27
N VAL A 6 -3.43 -15.44 -12.50
CA VAL A 6 -4.19 -14.45 -13.29
C VAL A 6 -5.43 -13.98 -12.53
N ASP A 7 -6.15 -14.93 -11.91
CA ASP A 7 -7.36 -14.64 -11.13
C ASP A 7 -7.06 -13.74 -9.92
N LEU A 8 -5.99 -14.03 -9.18
CA LEU A 8 -5.62 -13.22 -8.01
C LEU A 8 -5.18 -11.81 -8.42
N LYS A 9 -4.47 -11.68 -9.54
CA LYS A 9 -4.10 -10.38 -10.11
C LYS A 9 -5.34 -9.59 -10.53
N GLN A 10 -6.32 -10.25 -11.13
CA GLN A 10 -7.58 -9.62 -11.52
C GLN A 10 -8.37 -9.14 -10.30
N HIS A 11 -8.49 -9.97 -9.25
CA HIS A 11 -9.14 -9.57 -8.00
C HIS A 11 -8.44 -8.37 -7.34
N LEU A 12 -7.11 -8.38 -7.28
CA LEU A 12 -6.34 -7.23 -6.78
C LEU A 12 -6.69 -5.96 -7.55
N TYR A 13 -6.73 -6.03 -8.88
CA TYR A 13 -7.01 -4.86 -9.71
C TYR A 13 -8.46 -4.37 -9.58
N ILE A 14 -9.42 -5.27 -9.42
CA ILE A 14 -10.83 -4.91 -9.15
C ILE A 14 -10.92 -4.17 -7.81
N TRP A 15 -10.29 -4.71 -6.77
CA TRP A 15 -10.25 -4.07 -5.46
C TRP A 15 -9.58 -2.70 -5.50
N LEU A 16 -8.42 -2.58 -6.15
CA LEU A 16 -7.74 -1.29 -6.28
C LEU A 16 -8.64 -0.26 -6.96
N LYS A 17 -9.34 -0.64 -8.02
CA LYS A 17 -10.28 0.23 -8.75
C LYS A 17 -11.54 0.60 -7.96
N SER A 18 -11.90 -0.14 -6.92
CA SER A 18 -13.03 0.24 -6.06
C SER A 18 -12.67 1.34 -5.06
N LEU A 19 -11.39 1.72 -4.95
CA LEU A 19 -10.96 2.78 -4.04
C LEU A 19 -11.30 4.16 -4.61
N PRO A 20 -11.90 5.07 -3.81
CA PRO A 20 -12.45 6.34 -4.31
C PRO A 20 -11.41 7.33 -4.84
N PHE A 21 -10.14 7.19 -4.42
CA PHE A 21 -9.05 8.07 -4.83
C PHE A 21 -8.23 7.54 -6.02
N LEU A 22 -8.46 6.31 -6.47
CA LEU A 22 -7.71 5.69 -7.55
C LEU A 22 -8.42 5.90 -8.90
N LYS A 23 -7.89 6.80 -9.74
CA LYS A 23 -8.60 7.30 -10.93
C LYS A 23 -8.16 6.67 -12.26
N HIS A 24 -6.98 6.04 -12.33
CA HIS A 24 -6.32 5.69 -13.60
C HIS A 24 -6.23 4.19 -13.88
N ARG A 25 -6.15 3.84 -15.18
CA ARG A 25 -6.14 2.43 -15.65
C ARG A 25 -4.80 1.72 -15.51
N ASN A 26 -3.67 2.45 -15.53
CA ASN A 26 -2.33 1.83 -15.47
C ASN A 26 -1.79 1.77 -14.04
N LEU A 27 -2.26 0.79 -13.29
CA LEU A 27 -1.95 0.62 -11.87
C LEU A 27 -0.44 0.57 -11.58
N ARG A 28 0.36 -0.14 -12.38
CA ARG A 28 1.80 -0.23 -12.10
C ARG A 28 2.49 1.14 -12.10
N ARG A 29 2.19 1.98 -13.09
CA ARG A 29 2.79 3.32 -13.19
C ARG A 29 2.36 4.21 -12.02
N GLU A 30 1.09 4.13 -11.67
CA GLU A 30 0.48 4.88 -10.57
C GLU A 30 1.15 4.59 -9.21
N PHE A 31 1.57 3.35 -8.96
CA PHE A 31 2.24 2.98 -7.70
C PHE A 31 3.75 3.23 -7.68
N SER A 32 4.35 3.63 -8.80
CA SER A 32 5.81 3.66 -8.94
C SER A 32 6.52 4.72 -8.10
N ASP A 33 5.84 5.79 -7.69
CA ASP A 33 6.43 6.89 -6.93
C ASP A 33 6.13 6.86 -5.43
N ALA A 34 5.51 5.77 -4.96
CA ALA A 34 5.05 5.55 -3.60
C ALA A 34 3.96 6.53 -3.09
N ASN A 35 3.53 7.54 -3.86
CA ASN A 35 2.48 8.48 -3.44
C ASN A 35 1.17 7.75 -3.18
N LEU A 36 0.75 6.90 -4.13
CA LEU A 36 -0.50 6.15 -3.99
C LEU A 36 -0.43 5.06 -2.92
N ILE A 37 0.77 4.52 -2.63
CA ILE A 37 0.95 3.61 -1.49
C ILE A 37 0.73 4.36 -0.18
N ALA A 38 1.29 5.56 -0.04
CA ALA A 38 1.08 6.38 1.15
C ALA A 38 -0.40 6.75 1.33
N LYS A 39 -1.10 7.13 0.26
CA LYS A 39 -2.55 7.38 0.29
C LYS A 39 -3.36 6.14 0.69
N LEU A 40 -2.99 4.98 0.14
CA LEU A 40 -3.62 3.71 0.49
C LEU A 40 -3.45 3.40 1.97
N VAL A 41 -2.23 3.49 2.51
CA VAL A 41 -1.99 3.30 3.94
C VAL A 41 -2.78 4.31 4.77
N ASN A 42 -2.78 5.59 4.38
CA ASN A 42 -3.50 6.63 5.10
C ASN A 42 -5.02 6.41 5.10
N PHE A 43 -5.58 5.81 4.04
CA PHE A 43 -7.01 5.49 3.97
C PHE A 43 -7.43 4.46 5.03
N PHE A 44 -6.61 3.43 5.26
CA PHE A 44 -6.87 2.39 6.28
C PHE A 44 -6.33 2.76 7.67
N MET A 45 -5.38 3.68 7.74
CA MET A 45 -4.72 4.13 8.96
C MET A 45 -4.61 5.67 8.98
N PRO A 46 -5.74 6.40 9.10
CA PRO A 46 -5.78 7.86 8.95
C PRO A 46 -4.95 8.61 9.99
N LYS A 47 -4.62 7.98 11.12
CA LYS A 47 -3.79 8.56 12.18
C LYS A 47 -2.33 8.81 11.76
N LEU A 48 -1.86 8.24 10.64
CA LEU A 48 -0.49 8.42 10.16
C LEU A 48 -0.27 9.72 9.36
N ALA A 49 -1.35 10.39 8.91
CA ALA A 49 -1.32 11.69 8.22
C ALA A 49 -0.31 11.77 7.05
N LEU A 50 -0.29 10.77 6.17
CA LEU A 50 0.75 10.61 5.14
C LEU A 50 0.50 11.38 3.83
N GLU A 51 -0.67 12.01 3.66
CA GLU A 51 -1.16 12.51 2.36
C GLU A 51 -0.20 13.50 1.67
N ASN A 52 0.48 14.35 2.46
CA ASN A 52 1.42 15.36 1.95
C ASN A 52 2.90 14.96 2.11
N ALA A 53 3.19 13.79 2.68
CA ALA A 53 4.56 13.40 3.02
C ALA A 53 5.39 12.89 1.81
N TYR A 54 4.70 12.42 0.76
CA TYR A 54 5.28 11.77 -0.42
C TYR A 54 4.70 12.39 -1.69
N PRO A 55 5.24 13.50 -2.22
CA PRO A 55 4.68 14.15 -3.41
C PRO A 55 4.82 13.25 -4.66
N PRO A 56 3.86 13.32 -5.60
CA PRO A 56 3.98 12.62 -6.88
C PRO A 56 5.26 13.02 -7.62
N CYS A 57 5.93 12.05 -8.24
CA CYS A 57 7.17 12.34 -8.97
C CYS A 57 7.45 11.40 -10.15
N MET A 58 8.14 11.91 -11.16
CA MET A 58 8.49 11.16 -12.38
C MET A 58 9.96 10.75 -12.44
N SER A 59 10.85 11.46 -11.73
CA SER A 59 12.28 11.16 -11.71
C SER A 59 12.56 9.89 -10.91
N MET A 60 13.32 8.96 -11.50
CA MET A 60 13.70 7.71 -10.84
C MET A 60 14.37 7.92 -9.48
N THR A 61 15.28 8.89 -9.37
CA THR A 61 15.92 9.24 -8.08
C THR A 61 14.89 9.64 -7.05
N LYS A 62 13.96 10.54 -7.39
CA LYS A 62 12.90 10.99 -6.47
C LYS A 62 11.95 9.85 -6.08
N LYS A 63 11.66 8.92 -7.00
CA LYS A 63 10.85 7.73 -6.71
C LYS A 63 11.53 6.84 -5.69
N VAL A 64 12.82 6.56 -5.89
CA VAL A 64 13.64 5.77 -4.95
C VAL A 64 13.69 6.46 -3.58
N ASP A 65 13.84 7.79 -3.53
CA ASP A 65 13.81 8.54 -2.28
C ASP A 65 12.46 8.43 -1.56
N ASN A 66 11.35 8.57 -2.29
CA ASN A 66 10.01 8.39 -1.74
C ASN A 66 9.83 6.98 -1.16
N TRP A 67 10.20 5.93 -1.91
CA TRP A 67 10.13 4.54 -1.46
C TRP A 67 11.02 4.27 -0.24
N THR A 68 12.24 4.81 -0.21
CA THR A 68 13.18 4.65 0.90
C THR A 68 12.64 5.28 2.18
N ARG A 69 12.07 6.49 2.07
CA ARG A 69 11.43 7.17 3.20
C ARG A 69 10.18 6.44 3.68
N LEU A 70 9.36 5.94 2.75
CA LEU A 70 8.15 5.17 3.09
C LEU A 70 8.51 3.86 3.77
N ASN A 71 9.58 3.20 3.31
CA ASN A 71 10.08 1.96 3.89
C ASN A 71 10.49 2.15 5.35
N SER A 72 11.32 3.16 5.64
CA SER A 72 11.83 3.40 6.99
C SER A 72 10.77 3.88 7.97
N LYS A 73 9.84 4.74 7.52
CA LYS A 73 8.84 5.36 8.40
C LYS A 73 7.54 4.58 8.54
N VAL A 74 7.17 3.77 7.55
CA VAL A 74 5.83 3.17 7.49
C VAL A 74 5.93 1.66 7.29
N LEU A 75 6.56 1.19 6.23
CA LEU A 75 6.53 -0.24 5.89
C LEU A 75 7.25 -1.11 6.92
N SER A 76 8.30 -0.59 7.56
CA SER A 76 8.99 -1.23 8.67
C SER A 76 8.06 -1.59 9.83
N HIS A 77 7.18 -0.67 10.22
CA HIS A 77 6.19 -0.86 11.27
C HIS A 77 5.06 -1.83 10.86
N LEU A 78 4.86 -2.01 9.55
CA LEU A 78 3.89 -2.95 8.98
C LEU A 78 4.50 -4.34 8.72
N GLY A 79 5.79 -4.56 9.03
CA GLY A 79 6.49 -5.81 8.73
C GLY A 79 6.73 -6.04 7.23
N LEU A 80 6.73 -4.99 6.42
CA LEU A 80 6.86 -5.01 4.96
C LEU A 80 8.20 -4.45 4.48
N ASN A 81 9.26 -4.64 5.26
CA ASN A 81 10.60 -4.10 4.97
C ASN A 81 11.07 -4.49 3.56
N LEU A 82 11.50 -3.48 2.81
CA LEU A 82 12.02 -3.64 1.46
C LEU A 82 13.54 -3.57 1.44
N SER A 83 14.17 -4.44 0.63
CA SER A 83 15.57 -4.30 0.24
C SER A 83 15.75 -3.16 -0.76
N LYS A 84 16.99 -2.69 -0.93
CA LYS A 84 17.33 -1.67 -1.93
C LYS A 84 16.92 -2.09 -3.35
N GLU A 85 17.17 -3.35 -3.72
CA GLU A 85 16.75 -3.91 -5.01
C GLU A 85 15.23 -3.86 -5.20
N ASN A 86 14.45 -4.26 -4.19
CA ASN A 86 12.99 -4.19 -4.28
C ASN A 86 12.49 -2.74 -4.41
N ILE A 87 13.15 -1.79 -3.75
CA ILE A 87 12.83 -0.36 -3.89
C ILE A 87 13.05 0.11 -5.34
N GLU A 88 14.18 -0.25 -5.96
CA GLU A 88 14.49 0.10 -7.35
C GLU A 88 13.53 -0.58 -8.34
N ASP A 89 13.19 -1.85 -8.10
CA ASP A 89 12.20 -2.61 -8.88
C ASP A 89 10.80 -1.99 -8.80
N LEU A 90 10.37 -1.53 -7.62
CA LEU A 90 9.09 -0.84 -7.44
C LEU A 90 9.10 0.55 -8.08
N ALA A 91 10.18 1.31 -7.90
CA ALA A 91 10.36 2.62 -8.52
C ALA A 91 10.31 2.56 -10.06
N SER A 92 10.82 1.47 -10.63
CA SER A 92 10.83 1.21 -12.08
C SER A 92 9.56 0.55 -12.60
N SER A 93 8.55 0.31 -11.75
CA SER A 93 7.30 -0.38 -12.12
C SER A 93 7.50 -1.81 -12.64
N LYS A 94 8.50 -2.53 -12.12
CA LYS A 94 8.82 -3.89 -12.58
C LYS A 94 7.61 -4.81 -12.41
N VAL A 95 7.35 -5.55 -13.48
CA VAL A 95 6.25 -6.51 -13.56
C VAL A 95 6.42 -7.58 -12.50
N ASN A 96 5.31 -8.04 -11.93
CA ASN A 96 5.22 -9.04 -10.87
C ASN A 96 5.75 -8.57 -9.50
N VAL A 97 6.78 -7.73 -9.44
CA VAL A 97 7.25 -7.16 -8.16
C VAL A 97 6.20 -6.20 -7.59
N THR A 98 5.69 -5.30 -8.43
CA THR A 98 4.67 -4.32 -8.02
C THR A 98 3.40 -5.01 -7.55
N GLU A 99 2.89 -5.99 -8.31
CA GLU A 99 1.68 -6.71 -7.94
C GLU A 99 1.88 -7.56 -6.67
N LYS A 100 3.04 -8.18 -6.47
CA LYS A 100 3.33 -8.97 -5.24
C LYS A 100 3.35 -8.06 -4.02
N PHE A 101 3.98 -6.90 -4.14
CA PHE A 101 4.01 -5.94 -3.06
C PHE A 101 2.60 -5.44 -2.71
N LEU A 102 1.80 -5.07 -3.72
CA LEU A 102 0.42 -4.61 -3.52
C LEU A 102 -0.46 -5.68 -2.86
N LEU A 103 -0.30 -6.96 -3.20
CA LEU A 103 -1.01 -8.05 -2.52
C LEU A 103 -0.62 -8.17 -1.05
N LYS A 104 0.68 -8.16 -0.74
CA LYS A 104 1.16 -8.22 0.65
C LYS A 104 0.63 -7.04 1.46
N LEU A 105 0.69 -5.84 0.89
CA LEU A 105 0.16 -4.64 1.51
C LEU A 105 -1.36 -4.75 1.76
N ALA A 106 -2.12 -5.20 0.75
CA ALA A 106 -3.57 -5.37 0.89
C ALA A 106 -3.92 -6.29 2.05
N ILE A 107 -3.26 -7.46 2.14
CA ILE A 107 -3.47 -8.42 3.23
C ILE A 107 -3.23 -7.75 4.59
N VAL A 108 -2.10 -7.06 4.76
CA VAL A 108 -1.76 -6.38 6.03
C VAL A 108 -2.80 -5.31 6.39
N LEU A 109 -3.19 -4.46 5.43
CA LEU A 109 -4.17 -3.40 5.67
C LEU A 109 -5.54 -3.96 6.05
N TYR A 110 -5.96 -5.06 5.41
CA TYR A 110 -7.21 -5.75 5.76
C TYR A 110 -7.18 -6.33 7.17
N SER A 111 -6.08 -7.00 7.54
CA SER A 111 -5.91 -7.53 8.90
C SER A 111 -5.98 -6.40 9.94
N ILE A 112 -5.31 -5.29 9.70
CA ILE A 112 -5.33 -4.11 10.59
C ILE A 112 -6.74 -3.54 10.74
N ASN A 113 -7.46 -3.39 9.63
CA ASN A 113 -8.83 -2.86 9.66
C ASN A 113 -9.79 -3.80 10.43
N GLN A 114 -9.63 -5.11 10.27
CA GLN A 114 -10.43 -6.10 11.00
C GLN A 114 -10.21 -6.03 12.51
N GLU A 115 -8.96 -5.90 12.97
CA GLU A 115 -8.67 -5.75 14.39
C GLU A 115 -9.25 -4.44 14.97
N GLN A 116 -9.13 -3.32 14.25
CA GLN A 116 -9.73 -2.05 14.67
C GLN A 116 -11.27 -2.14 14.83
N ILE A 117 -11.95 -2.85 13.93
CA ILE A 117 -13.41 -3.07 14.02
C ILE A 117 -13.75 -3.94 15.23
N LYS A 118 -13.01 -5.02 15.48
CA LYS A 118 -13.23 -5.89 16.66
C LYS A 118 -13.05 -5.13 17.95
N GLU A 119 -12.00 -4.30 18.05
CA GLU A 119 -11.75 -3.43 19.21
C GLU A 119 -12.90 -2.44 19.43
N ALA A 120 -13.37 -1.78 18.37
CA ALA A 120 -14.49 -0.84 18.45
C ALA A 120 -15.79 -1.52 18.94
N ILE A 121 -16.10 -2.71 18.42
CA ILE A 121 -17.27 -3.49 18.88
C ILE A 121 -17.12 -3.89 20.35
N SER A 122 -15.93 -4.30 20.79
CA SER A 122 -15.65 -4.65 22.19
C SER A 122 -15.85 -3.46 23.13
N GLN A 123 -15.43 -2.26 22.72
CA GLN A 123 -15.62 -1.03 23.50
C GLN A 123 -17.11 -0.67 23.62
N LEU A 124 -17.87 -0.73 22.53
CA LEU A 124 -19.32 -0.43 22.54
C LEU A 124 -20.10 -1.37 23.47
N LYS A 125 -19.73 -2.65 23.54
CA LYS A 125 -20.35 -3.62 24.46
C LYS A 125 -20.06 -3.33 25.94
N LYS A 126 -18.94 -2.68 26.26
CA LYS A 126 -18.55 -2.33 27.64
C LYS A 126 -19.21 -1.06 28.16
N THR A 127 -19.65 -0.17 27.28
CA THR A 127 -20.29 1.11 27.66
C THR A 127 -21.82 1.01 27.77
N GLY A 128 -22.42 -0.14 27.40
CA GLY A 128 -23.86 -0.36 27.38
C GLY A 128 -24.41 -1.19 28.55
N GLY A 129 -23.64 -1.38 29.62
CA GLY A 129 -24.06 -2.01 30.88
C GLY A 129 -23.63 -1.16 32.07
#